data_AF-X1FB49-F1
#
_entry.id   AF-X1FB49-F1
#
_cell.length_a   1.000
_cell.length_b   1.000
_cell.length_c   1.000
_cell.angle_alpha   90.00
_cell.angle_beta   90.00
_cell.angle_gamma   90.00
#
_symmetry.space_group_name_H-M   'P 1'
#
loop_
_entity.id
_entity.type
_entity.pdbx_description
1 polymer ?
#
loop_
_entity_poly.entity_id
_entity_poly.type
_entity_poly.pdbx_seq_one_letter_code
_entity_poly.pdbx_strand_id
1 'polypeptide(L)'
;MLPREQAIVEIKRAIKKTYGKRGESVVQRNYDAVDNALENLHEVNVPSEVTSTLTRRPPIAEEAPEFVREVLGTIIAGDGDSLPVSLLPEDGTYPTGTTQWEKRNITLEIPVWEPDLCIQCGKCAFVCPHAVIREKVYDPSLLEDAPDNWLAVDARWKEFSDKKYTLAVAPEDCTGCGLCIEVCPAKDKSQVGRKAINMAPQPPIRERERENWEYFLTLPEVDRTQISLKTIKNSQLLQPLFEFSGACAGCGETPYVKLLSQLFGDRIVVANATGCSSIYGGNLPTTPWSQNEDGRGPAWSNSLFEDNAEFGLGMRLTIDKQTEFAHELLPKLADVIGESLVDELLNADQTTEAGIQQQRARVSILKEKLRAVDDPRARDLLSFADILARKSVWILGGDGWAYDIGYGGLDHVLASGRNVNVLVMDTEVYSNTGGQASKATPRAAVAKFAAQGKGIPKKDLGMIAMAY
;
A
#
# COMPACT_ATOMS: atom_id res chain seq x y z
N MET A 1 38.77 -17.39 20.18
CA MET A 1 39.38 -16.31 19.39
C MET A 1 40.61 -16.88 18.68
N LEU A 2 40.72 -16.73 17.35
CA LEU A 2 41.89 -17.17 16.60
C LEU A 2 43.00 -16.10 16.62
N PRO A 3 44.29 -16.47 16.49
CA PRO A 3 45.37 -15.53 16.20
C PRO A 3 45.11 -14.74 14.90
N ARG A 4 45.53 -13.47 14.84
CA ARG A 4 45.28 -12.55 13.71
C ARG A 4 45.61 -13.17 12.35
N GLU A 5 46.83 -13.64 12.17
CA GLU A 5 47.29 -14.20 10.89
C GLU A 5 46.48 -15.43 10.47
N GLN A 6 46.14 -16.28 11.44
CA GLN A 6 45.30 -17.45 11.18
C GLN A 6 43.88 -17.03 10.77
N ALA A 7 43.29 -16.04 11.44
CA ALA A 7 41.97 -15.52 11.10
C ALA A 7 41.93 -14.95 9.67
N ILE A 8 42.94 -14.18 9.26
CA ILE A 8 43.04 -13.60 7.91
C ILE A 8 43.10 -14.72 6.85
N VAL A 9 43.91 -15.76 7.09
CA VAL A 9 44.02 -16.91 6.18
C VAL A 9 42.67 -17.63 6.05
N GLU A 10 41.96 -17.88 7.16
CA GLU A 10 40.65 -18.55 7.13
C GLU A 10 39.59 -17.69 6.43
N ILE A 11 39.59 -16.37 6.64
CA ILE A 11 38.68 -15.44 5.95
C ILE A 11 38.92 -15.46 4.44
N LYS A 12 40.17 -15.31 3.99
CA LYS A 12 40.51 -15.36 2.56
C LYS A 12 40.22 -16.73 1.95
N ARG A 13 40.39 -17.82 2.70
CA ARG A 13 39.98 -19.16 2.27
C ARG A 13 38.46 -19.24 2.07
N ALA A 14 37.67 -18.72 3.01
CA ALA A 14 36.21 -18.68 2.92
C ALA A 14 35.74 -17.85 1.72
N ILE A 15 36.35 -16.67 1.48
CA ILE A 15 36.07 -15.83 0.29
C ILE A 15 36.30 -16.62 -1.00
N LYS A 16 37.42 -17.32 -1.15
CA LYS A 16 37.70 -18.12 -2.36
C LYS A 16 36.70 -19.26 -2.53
N LYS A 17 36.35 -19.96 -1.45
CA LYS A 17 35.36 -21.04 -1.47
C LYS A 17 33.97 -20.53 -1.92
N THR A 18 33.55 -19.38 -1.40
CA THR A 18 32.22 -18.82 -1.66
C THR A 18 32.13 -18.12 -3.02
N TYR A 19 33.13 -17.31 -3.37
CA TYR A 19 33.09 -16.43 -4.55
C TYR A 19 33.96 -16.90 -5.71
N GLY A 20 34.72 -17.99 -5.58
CA GLY A 20 35.61 -18.49 -6.64
C GLY A 20 34.89 -18.74 -7.98
N LYS A 21 33.61 -19.14 -7.93
CA LYS A 21 32.77 -19.32 -9.14
C LYS A 21 32.40 -18.01 -9.85
N ARG A 22 32.55 -16.85 -9.18
CA ARG A 22 32.28 -15.51 -9.75
C ARG A 22 33.49 -14.90 -10.46
N GLY A 23 34.61 -15.62 -10.53
CA GLY A 23 35.83 -15.20 -11.23
C GLY A 23 36.89 -14.59 -10.31
N GLU A 24 38.15 -14.67 -10.75
CA GLU A 24 39.32 -14.27 -9.94
C GLU A 24 39.31 -12.78 -9.59
N SER A 25 38.83 -11.92 -10.50
CA SER A 25 38.73 -10.47 -10.25
C SER A 25 37.76 -10.12 -9.13
N VAL A 26 36.74 -10.94 -8.87
CA VAL A 26 35.85 -10.78 -7.71
C VAL A 26 36.55 -11.22 -6.44
N VAL A 27 37.25 -12.36 -6.48
CA VAL A 27 38.00 -12.88 -5.33
C VAL A 27 39.08 -11.88 -4.89
N GLN A 28 39.88 -11.37 -5.83
CA GLN A 28 40.94 -10.41 -5.53
C GLN A 28 40.40 -9.13 -4.90
N ARG A 29 39.33 -8.54 -5.45
CA ARG A 29 38.70 -7.36 -4.84
C ARG A 29 38.23 -7.61 -3.39
N ASN A 30 37.77 -8.81 -3.08
CA ASN A 30 37.41 -9.17 -1.70
C ASN A 30 38.64 -9.37 -0.82
N TYR A 31 39.76 -9.85 -1.36
CA TYR A 31 41.03 -9.92 -0.63
C TYR A 31 41.56 -8.52 -0.33
N ASP A 32 41.56 -7.65 -1.32
CA ASP A 32 41.97 -6.25 -1.18
C ASP A 32 41.10 -5.55 -0.14
N ALA A 33 39.79 -5.84 -0.08
CA ALA A 33 38.92 -5.30 0.95
C ALA A 33 39.31 -5.75 2.37
N VAL A 34 39.73 -7.00 2.55
CA VAL A 34 40.22 -7.51 3.85
C VAL A 34 41.51 -6.79 4.24
N ASP A 35 42.44 -6.64 3.30
CA ASP A 35 43.74 -6.01 3.56
C ASP A 35 43.55 -4.52 3.88
N ASN A 36 42.77 -3.81 3.07
CA ASN A 36 42.42 -2.40 3.31
C ASN A 36 41.68 -2.21 4.64
N ALA A 37 40.78 -3.13 5.01
CA ALA A 37 40.08 -3.04 6.30
C ALA A 37 41.05 -3.12 7.48
N LEU A 38 42.10 -3.93 7.40
CA LEU A 38 43.12 -4.02 8.45
C LEU A 38 44.04 -2.80 8.48
N GLU A 39 44.40 -2.26 7.32
CA GLU A 39 45.23 -1.06 7.20
C GLU A 39 44.52 0.19 7.74
N ASN A 40 43.21 0.26 7.55
CA ASN A 40 42.37 1.40 7.95
C ASN A 40 41.59 1.14 9.26
N LEU A 41 41.91 0.06 9.99
CA LEU A 41 41.33 -0.21 11.31
C LEU A 41 42.10 0.59 12.36
N HIS A 42 41.48 1.66 12.84
CA HIS A 42 42.05 2.53 13.86
C HIS A 42 41.18 2.54 15.11
N GLU A 43 41.83 2.57 16.27
CA GLU A 43 41.16 2.79 17.55
C GLU A 43 40.70 4.24 17.65
N VAL A 44 39.42 4.44 17.98
CA VAL A 44 38.85 5.76 18.24
C VAL A 44 38.87 6.00 19.75
N ASN A 45 39.68 6.97 20.20
CA ASN A 45 39.73 7.35 21.60
C ASN A 45 38.45 8.10 21.99
N VAL A 46 37.57 7.45 22.75
CA VAL A 46 36.32 8.04 23.23
C VAL A 46 36.59 8.79 24.56
N PRO A 47 36.19 10.06 24.69
CA PRO A 47 36.32 10.80 25.95
C PRO A 47 35.58 10.13 27.12
N SER A 48 36.05 10.34 28.35
CA SER A 48 35.41 9.81 29.56
C SER A 48 34.08 10.49 29.90
N GLU A 49 33.82 11.66 29.33
CA GLU A 49 32.60 12.44 29.52
C GLU A 49 31.83 12.56 28.20
N VAL A 50 30.49 12.49 28.27
CA VAL A 50 29.63 12.69 27.10
C VAL A 50 29.60 14.17 26.75
N THR A 51 30.22 14.53 25.62
CA THR A 51 30.28 15.92 25.12
C THR A 51 29.27 16.22 24.01
N SER A 52 28.57 15.20 23.51
CA SER A 52 27.59 15.35 22.44
C SER A 52 26.34 16.07 22.94
N THR A 53 25.91 17.11 22.22
CA THR A 53 24.60 17.75 22.37
C THR A 53 23.54 17.11 21.47
N LEU A 54 23.93 16.20 20.57
CA LEU A 54 23.02 15.48 19.68
C LEU A 54 22.31 14.37 20.45
N THR A 55 20.99 14.33 20.32
CA THR A 55 20.12 13.27 20.84
C THR A 55 19.72 12.31 19.73
N ARG A 56 19.34 11.08 20.10
CA ARG A 56 18.71 10.15 19.15
C ARG A 56 17.35 10.73 18.75
N ARG A 57 17.04 10.68 17.45
CA ARG A 57 15.70 10.99 16.98
C ARG A 57 14.71 9.97 17.55
N PRO A 58 13.48 10.37 17.92
CA PRO A 58 12.45 9.42 18.28
C PRO A 58 12.15 8.49 17.08
N PRO A 59 11.72 7.24 17.33
CA PRO A 59 11.43 6.27 16.26
C PRO A 59 10.21 6.65 15.42
N ILE A 60 9.30 7.43 15.98
CA ILE A 60 8.06 7.91 15.37
C ILE A 60 7.89 9.39 15.73
N ALA A 61 7.30 10.17 14.82
CA ALA A 61 7.03 11.60 15.01
C ALA A 61 6.09 11.87 16.21
N GLU A 62 6.20 13.05 16.83
CA GLU A 62 5.42 13.39 18.03
C GLU A 62 3.92 13.55 17.73
N GLU A 63 3.61 13.97 16.51
CA GLU A 63 2.27 14.20 15.96
C GLU A 63 1.50 12.90 15.69
N ALA A 64 2.18 11.75 15.73
CA ALA A 64 1.54 10.46 15.53
C ALA A 64 0.55 10.14 16.68
N PRO A 65 -0.53 9.37 16.40
CA PRO A 65 -1.43 8.92 17.45
C PRO A 65 -0.70 8.19 18.58
N GLU A 66 -1.19 8.33 19.81
CA GLU A 66 -0.55 7.80 21.03
C GLU A 66 -0.16 6.32 20.90
N PHE A 67 -1.07 5.47 20.41
CA PHE A 67 -0.78 4.05 20.17
C PHE A 67 0.37 3.83 19.17
N VAL A 68 0.43 4.64 18.10
CA VAL A 68 1.51 4.55 17.11
C VAL A 68 2.84 4.97 17.72
N ARG A 69 2.85 6.05 18.50
CA ARG A 69 4.08 6.57 19.13
C ARG A 69 4.60 5.64 20.23
N GLU A 70 3.72 5.18 21.12
CA GLU A 70 4.11 4.51 22.36
C GLU A 70 4.19 3.01 22.21
N VAL A 71 3.29 2.37 21.45
CA VAL A 71 3.30 0.92 21.24
C VAL A 71 4.12 0.59 19.99
N LEU A 72 3.72 1.12 18.83
CA LEU A 72 4.38 0.78 17.57
C LEU A 72 5.80 1.36 17.51
N GLY A 73 6.01 2.58 18.00
CA GLY A 73 7.34 3.21 18.09
C GLY A 73 8.31 2.41 18.95
N THR A 74 7.86 1.83 20.05
CA THR A 74 8.68 0.94 20.91
C THR A 74 9.09 -0.34 20.18
N ILE A 75 8.17 -0.95 19.42
CA ILE A 75 8.47 -2.12 18.58
C ILE A 75 9.49 -1.73 17.49
N ILE A 76 9.29 -0.60 16.82
CA ILE A 76 10.19 -0.08 15.77
C ILE A 76 11.58 0.20 16.31
N ALA A 77 11.70 0.67 17.57
CA ALA A 77 12.96 0.89 18.25
C ALA A 77 13.70 -0.41 18.64
N GLY A 78 13.09 -1.58 18.43
CA GLY A 78 13.65 -2.89 18.79
C GLY A 78 13.49 -3.24 20.27
N ASP A 79 12.55 -2.60 20.98
CA ASP A 79 12.28 -2.81 22.41
C ASP A 79 10.86 -3.36 22.64
N GLY A 80 10.26 -4.04 21.65
CA GLY A 80 8.89 -4.54 21.73
C GLY A 80 8.64 -5.51 22.90
N ASP A 81 9.66 -6.27 23.33
CA ASP A 81 9.57 -7.20 24.46
C ASP A 81 9.33 -6.50 25.82
N SER A 82 9.59 -5.18 25.92
CA SER A 82 9.32 -4.40 27.14
C SER A 82 7.85 -4.00 27.30
N LEU A 83 7.05 -4.11 26.24
CA LEU A 83 5.65 -3.72 26.25
C LEU A 83 4.82 -4.68 27.12
N PRO A 84 4.04 -4.17 28.10
CA PRO A 84 3.13 -5.00 28.87
C PRO A 84 1.93 -5.41 28.02
N VAL A 85 1.37 -6.60 28.34
CA VAL A 85 0.16 -7.14 27.69
C VAL A 85 -1.01 -6.14 27.71
N SER A 86 -1.10 -5.30 28.74
CA SER A 86 -2.16 -4.28 28.88
C SER A 86 -2.16 -3.19 27.81
N LEU A 87 -1.08 -3.05 27.03
CA LEU A 87 -1.00 -2.11 25.91
C LEU A 87 -1.36 -2.75 24.55
N LEU A 88 -1.59 -4.06 24.52
CA LEU A 88 -1.92 -4.78 23.29
C LEU A 88 -3.45 -4.96 23.16
N PRO A 89 -4.02 -4.80 21.97
CA PRO A 89 -5.44 -5.08 21.72
C PRO A 89 -5.78 -6.55 22.02
N GLU A 90 -6.89 -6.79 22.73
CA GLU A 90 -7.28 -8.15 23.15
C GLU A 90 -7.68 -9.09 22.01
N ASP A 91 -8.13 -8.51 20.89
CA ASP A 91 -8.55 -9.20 19.68
C ASP A 91 -7.50 -9.15 18.56
N GLY A 92 -6.36 -8.49 18.80
CA GLY A 92 -5.32 -8.27 17.80
C GLY A 92 -5.69 -7.28 16.70
N THR A 93 -6.72 -6.44 16.88
CA THR A 93 -7.07 -5.39 15.92
C THR A 93 -6.17 -4.16 16.08
N TYR A 94 -5.43 -3.82 15.03
CA TYR A 94 -4.52 -2.66 15.00
C TYR A 94 -5.09 -1.49 14.20
N PRO A 95 -4.69 -0.24 14.51
CA PRO A 95 -5.10 0.92 13.73
C PRO A 95 -4.52 0.88 12.30
N THR A 96 -5.28 1.43 11.37
CA THR A 96 -4.89 1.64 9.97
C THR A 96 -4.02 2.90 9.80
N GLY A 97 -3.29 2.99 8.69
CA GLY A 97 -2.59 4.19 8.24
C GLY A 97 -1.35 4.46 9.09
N THR A 98 -0.66 3.43 9.54
CA THR A 98 0.46 3.58 10.48
C THR A 98 1.81 3.68 9.79
N THR A 99 1.94 3.19 8.54
CA THR A 99 3.18 3.32 7.75
C THR A 99 3.54 4.78 7.41
N GLN A 100 2.56 5.68 7.35
CA GLN A 100 2.81 7.10 7.06
C GLN A 100 3.75 7.77 8.07
N TRP A 101 3.87 7.19 9.28
CA TRP A 101 4.69 7.71 10.37
C TRP A 101 6.12 7.14 10.41
N GLU A 102 6.44 6.13 9.58
CA GLU A 102 7.74 5.47 9.65
C GLU A 102 8.89 6.31 9.09
N LYS A 103 8.68 6.97 7.94
CA LYS A 103 9.67 7.83 7.26
C LYS A 103 11.07 7.18 7.21
N ARG A 104 11.12 5.91 6.76
CA ARG A 104 12.28 4.99 6.91
C ARG A 104 13.59 5.52 6.33
N ASN A 105 13.51 6.37 5.32
CA ASN A 105 14.61 7.06 4.67
C ASN A 105 15.78 6.13 4.25
N ILE A 106 15.48 5.10 3.46
CA ILE A 106 16.40 3.98 3.17
C ILE A 106 17.16 4.09 1.84
N THR A 107 16.87 5.08 1.00
CA THR A 107 17.48 5.25 -0.32
C THR A 107 18.48 6.40 -0.35
N LEU A 108 19.47 6.33 -1.25
CA LEU A 108 20.42 7.41 -1.50
C LEU A 108 20.02 8.30 -2.68
N GLU A 109 19.04 7.86 -3.47
CA GLU A 109 18.53 8.59 -4.62
C GLU A 109 17.00 8.56 -4.65
N ILE A 110 16.39 9.65 -5.10
CA ILE A 110 14.93 9.79 -5.27
C ILE A 110 14.60 10.42 -6.64
N PRO A 111 13.39 10.19 -7.17
CA PRO A 111 12.95 10.87 -8.37
C PRO A 111 12.73 12.37 -8.11
N VAL A 112 13.17 13.21 -9.04
CA VAL A 112 12.95 14.66 -9.09
C VAL A 112 12.14 14.99 -10.34
N TRP A 113 11.10 15.80 -10.18
CA TRP A 113 10.19 16.20 -11.25
C TRP A 113 10.76 17.37 -12.08
N GLU A 114 10.65 17.27 -13.41
CA GLU A 114 11.03 18.29 -14.40
C GLU A 114 9.76 18.81 -15.10
N PRO A 115 9.19 19.95 -14.65
CA PRO A 115 7.85 20.37 -15.08
C PRO A 115 7.78 20.80 -16.55
N ASP A 116 8.88 21.29 -17.12
CA ASP A 116 9.00 21.74 -18.52
C ASP A 116 8.74 20.60 -19.51
N LEU A 117 9.18 19.39 -19.18
CA LEU A 117 9.02 18.19 -20.02
C LEU A 117 7.74 17.39 -19.68
N CYS A 118 7.14 17.64 -18.53
CA CYS A 118 6.02 16.85 -18.04
C CYS A 118 4.79 17.01 -18.93
N ILE A 119 4.18 15.87 -19.31
CA ILE A 119 2.93 15.82 -20.07
C ILE A 119 1.71 15.49 -19.20
N GLN A 120 1.87 15.44 -17.86
CA GLN A 120 0.79 15.24 -16.88
C GLN A 120 -0.05 13.98 -17.16
N CYS A 121 0.62 12.82 -17.28
CA CYS A 121 -0.02 11.56 -17.69
C CYS A 121 -0.31 10.59 -16.53
N GLY A 122 0.13 10.89 -15.30
CA GLY A 122 -0.05 10.03 -14.12
C GLY A 122 0.70 8.70 -14.12
N LYS A 123 1.40 8.31 -15.19
CA LYS A 123 2.04 6.98 -15.28
C LYS A 123 3.09 6.73 -14.19
N CYS A 124 3.85 7.75 -13.80
CA CYS A 124 4.84 7.65 -12.73
C CYS A 124 4.21 7.37 -11.36
N ALA A 125 3.10 8.02 -11.03
CA ALA A 125 2.30 7.73 -9.84
C ALA A 125 1.60 6.36 -9.93
N PHE A 126 1.11 6.00 -11.11
CA PHE A 126 0.41 4.73 -11.37
C PHE A 126 1.28 3.50 -11.07
N VAL A 127 2.53 3.49 -11.56
CA VAL A 127 3.44 2.34 -11.39
C VAL A 127 4.17 2.33 -10.05
N CYS A 128 4.06 3.39 -9.25
CA CYS A 128 4.78 3.50 -8.00
C CYS A 128 4.31 2.40 -7.00
N PRO A 129 5.19 1.47 -6.59
CA PRO A 129 4.80 0.37 -5.71
C PRO A 129 4.60 0.79 -4.24
N HIS A 130 4.95 2.02 -3.88
CA HIS A 130 4.90 2.52 -2.50
C HIS A 130 4.05 3.78 -2.33
N ALA A 131 3.37 4.23 -3.38
CA ALA A 131 2.59 5.48 -3.38
C ALA A 131 3.40 6.73 -2.98
N VAL A 132 4.71 6.73 -3.25
CA VAL A 132 5.64 7.82 -2.91
C VAL A 132 5.67 8.94 -3.94
N ILE A 133 4.97 8.78 -5.07
CA ILE A 133 4.82 9.81 -6.10
C ILE A 133 3.32 10.02 -6.29
N ARG A 134 2.86 11.25 -6.10
CA ARG A 134 1.44 11.61 -6.21
C ARG A 134 1.28 12.89 -6.99
N GLU A 135 0.14 13.02 -7.64
CA GLU A 135 -0.24 14.23 -8.39
C GLU A 135 -1.51 14.83 -7.79
N LYS A 136 -1.57 16.15 -7.74
CA LYS A 136 -2.77 16.91 -7.38
C LYS A 136 -3.03 17.99 -8.41
N VAL A 137 -4.31 18.27 -8.62
CA VAL A 137 -4.78 19.48 -9.31
C VAL A 137 -5.58 20.32 -8.33
N TYR A 138 -5.30 21.61 -8.27
CA TYR A 138 -5.82 22.45 -7.21
C TYR A 138 -5.92 23.93 -7.62
N ASP A 139 -6.62 24.73 -6.83
CA ASP A 139 -6.87 26.13 -7.14
C ASP A 139 -5.58 26.98 -7.08
N PRO A 140 -5.33 27.89 -8.06
CA PRO A 140 -4.14 28.72 -8.04
C PRO A 140 -3.96 29.57 -6.77
N SER A 141 -5.05 29.93 -6.07
CA SER A 141 -4.98 30.70 -4.81
C SER A 141 -4.16 30.00 -3.73
N LEU A 142 -4.11 28.67 -3.73
CA LEU A 142 -3.34 27.92 -2.73
C LEU A 142 -1.83 28.15 -2.85
N LEU A 143 -1.33 28.62 -4.00
CA LEU A 143 0.09 28.94 -4.18
C LEU A 143 0.58 30.10 -3.30
N GLU A 144 -0.31 30.89 -2.71
CA GLU A 144 0.06 31.98 -1.80
C GLU A 144 0.75 31.47 -0.53
N ASP A 145 0.37 30.27 -0.07
CA ASP A 145 0.91 29.62 1.14
C ASP A 145 1.97 28.53 0.81
N ALA A 146 2.34 28.38 -0.46
CA ALA A 146 3.27 27.34 -0.88
C ALA A 146 4.73 27.66 -0.47
N PRO A 147 5.56 26.65 -0.16
CA PRO A 147 6.99 26.85 0.10
C PRO A 147 7.71 27.56 -1.06
N ASP A 148 8.78 28.32 -0.77
CA ASP A 148 9.52 29.12 -1.76
C ASP A 148 10.01 28.33 -2.99
N ASN A 149 10.32 27.04 -2.79
CA ASN A 149 10.82 26.14 -3.82
C ASN A 149 9.72 25.24 -4.43
N TRP A 150 8.45 25.58 -4.22
CA TRP A 150 7.32 24.80 -4.71
C TRP A 150 7.26 24.81 -6.23
N LEU A 151 7.12 23.62 -6.82
CA LEU A 151 6.96 23.47 -8.26
C LEU A 151 5.48 23.25 -8.59
N ALA A 152 4.96 24.08 -9.49
CA ALA A 152 3.62 23.96 -10.05
C ALA A 152 3.60 24.41 -11.51
N VAL A 153 2.74 23.79 -12.32
CA VAL A 153 2.46 24.21 -13.71
C VAL A 153 0.96 24.26 -13.94
N ASP A 154 0.52 24.94 -15.01
CA ASP A 154 -0.89 24.91 -15.40
C ASP A 154 -1.32 23.48 -15.73
N ALA A 155 -2.48 23.07 -15.21
CA ALA A 155 -3.09 21.80 -15.58
C ALA A 155 -3.50 21.85 -17.06
N ARG A 156 -3.06 20.84 -17.83
CA ARG A 156 -3.30 20.73 -19.29
C ARG A 156 -4.50 19.86 -19.62
N TRP A 157 -5.36 19.61 -18.63
CA TRP A 157 -6.54 18.78 -18.76
C TRP A 157 -7.75 19.67 -18.96
N LYS A 158 -8.63 19.32 -19.91
CA LYS A 158 -9.76 20.17 -20.32
C LYS A 158 -10.71 20.45 -19.16
N GLU A 159 -10.89 19.46 -18.30
CA GLU A 159 -11.73 19.51 -17.11
C GLU A 159 -11.15 20.38 -15.97
N PHE A 160 -9.88 20.77 -16.04
CA PHE A 160 -9.15 21.52 -15.00
C PHE A 160 -8.33 22.68 -15.57
N SER A 161 -8.78 23.31 -16.66
CA SER A 161 -7.99 24.30 -17.40
C SER A 161 -7.62 25.57 -16.61
N ASP A 162 -8.29 25.83 -15.50
CA ASP A 162 -8.08 26.94 -14.56
C ASP A 162 -7.26 26.54 -13.32
N LYS A 163 -6.82 25.28 -13.23
CA LYS A 163 -6.13 24.73 -12.05
C LYS A 163 -4.61 24.62 -12.25
N LYS A 164 -3.92 24.49 -11.13
CA LYS A 164 -2.49 24.14 -11.08
C LYS A 164 -2.33 22.64 -10.91
N TYR A 165 -1.22 22.12 -11.40
CA TYR A 165 -0.81 20.73 -11.30
C TYR A 165 0.57 20.68 -10.63
N THR A 166 0.70 19.77 -9.66
CA THR A 166 1.99 19.41 -9.06
C THR A 166 2.13 17.90 -8.99
N LEU A 167 3.34 17.41 -9.27
CA LEU A 167 3.78 16.05 -9.00
C LEU A 167 4.78 16.08 -7.84
N ALA A 168 4.40 15.53 -6.68
CA ALA A 168 5.23 15.52 -5.49
C ALA A 168 5.80 14.12 -5.21
N VAL A 169 6.93 14.09 -4.50
CA VAL A 169 7.63 12.87 -4.12
C VAL A 169 7.83 12.87 -2.60
N ALA A 170 7.45 11.78 -1.93
CA ALA A 170 7.73 11.55 -0.52
C ALA A 170 9.20 11.10 -0.36
N PRO A 171 10.12 11.98 0.10
CA PRO A 171 11.56 11.70 0.02
C PRO A 171 12.00 10.58 0.97
N GLU A 172 11.36 10.48 2.13
CA GLU A 172 11.73 9.56 3.20
C GLU A 172 11.04 8.18 3.08
N ASP A 173 10.02 8.07 2.23
CA ASP A 173 9.32 6.81 1.99
C ASP A 173 9.74 6.14 0.67
N CYS A 174 10.49 6.85 -0.18
CA CYS A 174 10.97 6.33 -1.46
C CYS A 174 11.97 5.18 -1.29
N THR A 175 11.80 4.14 -2.09
CA THR A 175 12.67 2.95 -2.11
C THR A 175 13.71 2.96 -3.24
N GLY A 176 13.77 4.03 -4.05
CA GLY A 176 14.78 4.19 -5.10
C GLY A 176 14.65 3.24 -6.30
N CYS A 177 13.49 2.58 -6.50
CA CYS A 177 13.36 1.52 -7.52
C CYS A 177 13.42 1.97 -8.99
N GLY A 178 13.29 3.27 -9.28
CA GLY A 178 13.43 3.82 -10.63
C GLY A 178 12.26 3.58 -11.61
N LEU A 179 11.23 2.80 -11.25
CA LEU A 179 10.12 2.45 -12.16
C LEU A 179 9.37 3.66 -12.74
N CYS A 180 9.24 4.74 -11.97
CA CYS A 180 8.59 5.96 -12.42
C CYS A 180 9.34 6.67 -13.56
N ILE A 181 10.67 6.55 -13.60
CA ILE A 181 11.51 7.06 -14.67
C ILE A 181 11.40 6.15 -15.88
N GLU A 182 11.45 4.82 -15.67
CA GLU A 182 11.35 3.84 -16.75
C GLU A 182 10.04 4.00 -17.54
N VAL A 183 8.91 4.17 -16.85
CA VAL A 183 7.59 4.34 -17.49
C VAL A 183 7.38 5.74 -18.10
N CYS A 184 8.19 6.73 -17.71
CA CYS A 184 8.00 8.11 -18.15
C CYS A 184 8.15 8.22 -19.67
N PRO A 185 7.09 8.62 -20.41
CA PRO A 185 7.12 8.66 -21.86
C PRO A 185 7.77 9.94 -22.41
N ALA A 186 7.95 10.96 -21.56
CA ALA A 186 8.53 12.23 -21.96
C ALA A 186 10.02 12.07 -22.27
N LYS A 187 10.47 12.73 -23.35
CA LYS A 187 11.86 12.73 -23.78
C LYS A 187 12.26 14.16 -24.10
N ASP A 188 13.39 14.60 -23.55
CA ASP A 188 14.01 15.85 -23.94
C ASP A 188 14.59 15.71 -25.35
N LYS A 189 14.34 16.71 -26.22
CA LYS A 189 14.88 16.76 -27.59
C LYS A 189 16.32 17.31 -27.62
N SER A 190 16.72 18.03 -26.59
CA SER A 190 18.01 18.70 -26.46
C SER A 190 19.04 17.87 -25.70
N GLN A 191 18.60 17.05 -24.74
CA GLN A 191 19.48 16.23 -23.90
C GLN A 191 19.03 14.76 -23.85
N VAL A 192 19.82 13.88 -24.48
CA VAL A 192 19.54 12.44 -24.48
C VAL A 192 19.56 11.90 -23.05
N GLY A 193 18.51 11.18 -22.67
CA GLY A 193 18.38 10.55 -21.35
C GLY A 193 17.62 11.40 -20.32
N ARG A 194 17.48 12.72 -20.51
CA ARG A 194 16.64 13.56 -19.64
C ARG A 194 15.16 13.30 -19.93
N LYS A 195 14.40 12.96 -18.89
CA LYS A 195 12.95 12.76 -18.91
C LYS A 195 12.25 13.80 -18.02
N ALA A 196 10.91 13.74 -17.95
CA ALA A 196 10.13 14.59 -17.05
C ALA A 196 10.27 14.23 -15.56
N ILE A 197 10.95 13.13 -15.24
CA ILE A 197 11.25 12.71 -13.87
C ILE A 197 12.54 11.90 -13.92
N ASN A 198 13.52 12.20 -13.07
CA ASN A 198 14.86 11.62 -13.12
C ASN A 198 15.36 11.30 -11.70
N MET A 199 16.23 10.30 -11.54
CA MET A 199 16.86 10.04 -10.25
C MET A 199 17.90 11.12 -9.93
N ALA A 200 17.95 11.55 -8.68
CA ALA A 200 18.97 12.45 -8.15
C ALA A 200 19.39 12.02 -6.73
N PRO A 201 20.61 12.37 -6.28
CA PRO A 201 21.03 12.17 -4.90
C PRO A 201 20.03 12.81 -3.92
N GLN A 202 19.55 12.02 -2.96
CA GLN A 202 18.57 12.43 -1.97
C GLN A 202 19.14 13.33 -0.87
N PRO A 203 20.32 13.06 -0.26
CA PRO A 203 20.77 13.81 0.92
C PRO A 203 20.79 15.34 0.76
N PRO A 204 21.20 15.92 -0.39
CA PRO A 204 21.18 17.36 -0.59
C PRO A 204 19.78 17.99 -0.71
N ILE A 205 18.75 17.20 -1.03
CA ILE A 205 17.39 17.69 -1.32
C ILE A 205 16.34 17.22 -0.31
N ARG A 206 16.68 16.28 0.59
CA ARG A 206 15.74 15.62 1.50
C ARG A 206 14.89 16.59 2.30
N GLU A 207 15.51 17.55 3.01
CA GLU A 207 14.76 18.46 3.88
C GLU A 207 13.79 19.35 3.10
N ARG A 208 14.25 19.88 1.96
CA ARG A 208 13.41 20.65 1.04
C ARG A 208 12.20 19.84 0.54
N GLU A 209 12.45 18.61 0.09
CA GLU A 209 11.35 17.75 -0.40
C GLU A 209 10.45 17.27 0.74
N ARG A 210 10.94 17.21 1.98
CA ARG A 210 10.12 16.89 3.16
C ARG A 210 9.12 18.01 3.42
N GLU A 211 9.57 19.27 3.41
CA GLU A 211 8.71 20.45 3.53
C GLU A 211 7.69 20.53 2.38
N ASN A 212 8.11 20.27 1.14
CA ASN A 212 7.19 20.16 0.01
C ASN A 212 6.16 19.05 0.22
N TRP A 213 6.59 17.87 0.68
CA TRP A 213 5.69 16.75 0.88
C TRP A 213 4.63 17.05 1.95
N GLU A 214 5.02 17.67 3.07
CA GLU A 214 4.09 18.11 4.11
C GLU A 214 3.03 19.09 3.55
N TYR A 215 3.45 20.11 2.80
CA TYR A 215 2.51 21.03 2.15
C TYR A 215 1.65 20.33 1.07
N PHE A 216 2.20 19.37 0.33
CA PHE A 216 1.42 18.58 -0.64
C PHE A 216 0.26 17.83 0.03
N LEU A 217 0.47 17.33 1.24
CA LEU A 217 -0.56 16.64 2.01
C LEU A 217 -1.69 17.58 2.46
N THR A 218 -1.44 18.88 2.63
CA THR A 218 -2.49 19.86 3.00
C THR A 218 -3.37 20.31 1.84
N LEU A 219 -2.95 20.06 0.59
CA LEU A 219 -3.75 20.39 -0.59
C LEU A 219 -5.01 19.50 -0.67
N PRO A 220 -6.15 20.02 -1.14
CA PRO A 220 -7.38 19.24 -1.19
C PRO A 220 -7.29 18.09 -2.20
N GLU A 221 -7.95 16.98 -1.87
CA GLU A 221 -8.19 15.88 -2.82
C GLU A 221 -9.26 16.26 -3.85
N VAL A 222 -9.18 15.70 -5.06
CA VAL A 222 -10.16 15.95 -6.11
C VAL A 222 -11.48 15.25 -5.80
N ASP A 223 -12.58 15.98 -5.99
CA ASP A 223 -13.92 15.41 -5.89
C ASP A 223 -14.10 14.29 -6.92
N ARG A 224 -14.29 13.08 -6.40
CA ARG A 224 -14.43 11.83 -7.16
C ARG A 224 -15.60 11.88 -8.16
N THR A 225 -16.60 12.73 -7.92
CA THR A 225 -17.76 12.88 -8.84
C THR A 225 -17.43 13.71 -10.08
N GLN A 226 -16.33 14.47 -10.06
CA GLN A 226 -15.96 15.39 -11.15
C GLN A 226 -15.04 14.75 -12.18
N ILE A 227 -14.58 13.52 -11.96
CA ILE A 227 -13.61 12.84 -12.81
C ILE A 227 -14.07 11.46 -13.29
N SER A 228 -13.69 11.12 -14.52
CA SER A 228 -13.86 9.75 -15.01
C SER A 228 -12.74 8.86 -14.48
N LEU A 229 -13.11 7.84 -13.69
CA LEU A 229 -12.15 6.89 -13.09
C LEU A 229 -11.59 5.86 -14.10
N LYS A 230 -11.99 5.94 -15.38
CA LYS A 230 -11.61 4.99 -16.43
C LYS A 230 -10.27 5.28 -17.10
N THR A 231 -9.59 6.35 -16.70
CA THR A 231 -8.30 6.77 -17.30
C THR A 231 -7.20 6.79 -16.26
N ILE A 232 -5.97 6.50 -16.68
CA ILE A 232 -4.79 6.48 -15.79
C ILE A 232 -4.65 7.84 -15.10
N LYS A 233 -4.56 8.93 -15.85
CA LYS A 233 -4.39 10.29 -15.30
C LYS A 233 -5.40 10.62 -14.20
N ASN A 234 -6.68 10.32 -14.39
CA ASN A 234 -7.70 10.66 -13.41
C ASN A 234 -7.67 9.70 -12.22
N SER A 235 -7.40 8.42 -12.43
CA SER A 235 -7.27 7.46 -11.31
C SER A 235 -6.13 7.83 -10.35
N GLN A 236 -5.13 8.58 -10.82
CA GLN A 236 -3.97 8.98 -10.03
C GLN A 236 -4.12 10.31 -9.30
N LEU A 237 -5.22 11.05 -9.56
CA LEU A 237 -5.68 12.13 -8.69
C LEU A 237 -6.39 11.64 -7.41
N LEU A 238 -6.76 10.36 -7.36
CA LEU A 238 -7.39 9.79 -6.19
C LEU A 238 -6.33 9.49 -5.13
N GLN A 239 -6.62 9.86 -3.89
CA GLN A 239 -5.82 9.47 -2.74
C GLN A 239 -5.63 7.93 -2.70
N PRO A 240 -4.38 7.43 -2.67
CA PRO A 240 -4.13 6.02 -2.42
C PRO A 240 -4.35 5.70 -0.94
N LEU A 241 -5.15 4.67 -0.66
CA LEU A 241 -5.41 4.17 0.70
C LEU A 241 -4.58 2.90 1.02
N PHE A 242 -3.51 2.71 0.24
CA PHE A 242 -2.50 1.69 0.44
C PHE A 242 -1.14 2.33 0.10
N GLU A 243 -0.38 2.69 1.13
CA GLU A 243 0.82 3.52 1.00
C GLU A 243 1.99 3.06 1.87
N PHE A 244 3.22 3.25 1.36
CA PHE A 244 4.46 3.04 2.11
C PHE A 244 4.64 1.63 2.71
N SER A 245 4.09 0.60 2.05
CA SER A 245 4.19 -0.79 2.50
C SER A 245 5.63 -1.29 2.65
N GLY A 246 5.85 -2.30 3.48
CA GLY A 246 7.14 -2.99 3.64
C GLY A 246 7.59 -3.84 2.43
N ALA A 247 6.91 -3.76 1.29
CA ALA A 247 7.25 -4.51 0.09
C ALA A 247 8.62 -4.12 -0.49
N CYS A 248 9.22 -5.03 -1.26
CA CYS A 248 10.50 -4.81 -1.95
C CYS A 248 10.50 -3.55 -2.83
N ALA A 249 11.68 -2.93 -3.01
CA ALA A 249 11.87 -1.90 -4.03
C ALA A 249 11.51 -2.46 -5.42
N GLY A 250 10.54 -1.85 -6.09
CA GLY A 250 10.05 -2.32 -7.38
C GLY A 250 9.12 -3.53 -7.32
N CYS A 251 8.44 -3.77 -6.20
CA CYS A 251 7.45 -4.85 -6.06
C CYS A 251 6.41 -4.82 -7.18
N GLY A 252 6.15 -5.97 -7.80
CA GLY A 252 5.16 -6.12 -8.87
C GLY A 252 3.71 -6.25 -8.39
N GLU A 253 3.48 -6.49 -7.09
CA GLU A 253 2.13 -6.73 -6.54
C GLU A 253 1.44 -5.40 -6.15
N THR A 254 2.14 -4.54 -5.42
CA THR A 254 1.54 -3.38 -4.75
C THR A 254 0.98 -2.29 -5.66
N PRO A 255 1.45 -2.05 -6.91
CA PRO A 255 0.77 -1.10 -7.81
C PRO A 255 -0.69 -1.47 -8.08
N TYR A 256 -1.01 -2.77 -8.14
CA TYR A 256 -2.39 -3.25 -8.31
C TYR A 256 -3.23 -3.00 -7.07
N VAL A 257 -2.68 -3.28 -5.88
CA VAL A 257 -3.35 -3.07 -4.58
C VAL A 257 -3.56 -1.57 -4.32
N LYS A 258 -2.58 -0.73 -4.67
CA LYS A 258 -2.69 0.73 -4.62
C LYS A 258 -3.83 1.21 -5.50
N LEU A 259 -3.89 0.78 -6.76
CA LEU A 259 -4.98 1.18 -7.67
C LEU A 259 -6.35 0.70 -7.17
N LEU A 260 -6.43 -0.52 -6.63
CA LEU A 260 -7.64 -1.04 -5.97
C LEU A 260 -8.10 -0.10 -4.86
N SER A 261 -7.18 0.33 -3.98
CA SER A 261 -7.46 1.26 -2.88
C SER A 261 -7.92 2.64 -3.38
N GLN A 262 -7.36 3.14 -4.49
CA GLN A 262 -7.77 4.42 -5.07
C GLN A 262 -9.20 4.36 -5.61
N LEU A 263 -9.55 3.28 -6.31
CA LEU A 263 -10.84 3.15 -6.97
C LEU A 263 -11.98 2.82 -6.01
N PHE A 264 -11.74 2.00 -4.99
CA PHE A 264 -12.80 1.46 -4.15
C PHE A 264 -12.51 1.54 -2.64
N GLY A 265 -11.37 2.08 -2.24
CA GLY A 265 -10.84 1.96 -0.88
C GLY A 265 -11.79 2.44 0.22
N ASP A 266 -12.62 3.42 -0.07
CA ASP A 266 -13.61 3.97 0.86
C ASP A 266 -14.83 3.06 1.14
N ARG A 267 -14.85 1.85 0.54
CA ARG A 267 -15.96 0.89 0.64
C ARG A 267 -15.57 -0.58 0.41
N ILE A 268 -14.29 -0.94 0.45
CA ILE A 268 -13.87 -2.34 0.31
C ILE A 268 -13.72 -3.04 1.66
N VAL A 269 -14.02 -4.33 1.64
CA VAL A 269 -13.65 -5.29 2.69
C VAL A 269 -12.72 -6.30 2.04
N VAL A 270 -11.54 -6.51 2.62
CA VAL A 270 -10.46 -7.30 2.05
C VAL A 270 -10.21 -8.54 2.90
N ALA A 271 -10.44 -9.70 2.29
CA ALA A 271 -9.92 -10.99 2.74
C ALA A 271 -8.58 -11.25 2.03
N ASN A 272 -7.48 -11.32 2.77
CA ASN A 272 -6.15 -11.51 2.20
C ASN A 272 -5.58 -12.87 2.60
N ALA A 273 -5.17 -13.69 1.63
CA ALA A 273 -4.49 -14.95 1.88
C ALA A 273 -3.09 -14.69 2.45
N THR A 274 -2.59 -15.61 3.27
CA THR A 274 -1.22 -15.53 3.76
C THR A 274 -0.22 -15.63 2.61
N GLY A 275 0.74 -14.71 2.54
CA GLY A 275 1.72 -14.61 1.45
C GLY A 275 2.41 -13.26 1.45
N CYS A 276 3.12 -12.89 0.37
CA CYS A 276 3.76 -11.56 0.30
C CYS A 276 2.77 -10.44 0.60
N SER A 277 1.55 -10.54 0.06
CA SER A 277 0.49 -9.55 0.27
C SER A 277 0.00 -9.40 1.70
N SER A 278 -0.01 -10.47 2.51
CA SER A 278 -0.29 -10.32 3.94
C SER A 278 0.92 -9.77 4.70
N ILE A 279 2.13 -10.11 4.29
CA ILE A 279 3.35 -9.63 4.94
C ILE A 279 3.55 -8.13 4.72
N TYR A 280 3.53 -7.64 3.49
CA TYR A 280 3.66 -6.20 3.27
C TYR A 280 2.38 -5.44 3.63
N GLY A 281 1.23 -6.13 3.73
CA GLY A 281 -0.09 -5.53 3.95
C GLY A 281 -0.52 -5.43 5.41
N GLY A 282 0.04 -6.25 6.30
CA GLY A 282 -0.37 -6.28 7.70
C GLY A 282 0.59 -6.98 8.65
N ASN A 283 1.89 -7.05 8.32
CA ASN A 283 2.89 -7.51 9.29
C ASN A 283 3.25 -6.37 10.25
N LEU A 284 2.99 -6.57 11.53
CA LEU A 284 3.29 -5.62 12.59
C LEU A 284 4.78 -5.19 12.57
N PRO A 285 5.09 -3.94 12.97
CA PRO A 285 4.24 -3.03 13.74
C PRO A 285 3.29 -2.13 12.94
N THR A 286 3.48 -1.95 11.63
CA THR A 286 2.71 -0.98 10.84
C THR A 286 1.92 -1.63 9.72
N THR A 287 0.94 -0.90 9.19
CA THR A 287 0.13 -1.33 8.04
C THR A 287 -0.03 -0.20 7.02
N PRO A 288 0.09 -0.51 5.70
CA PRO A 288 -0.11 0.45 4.62
C PRO A 288 -1.56 0.80 4.34
N TRP A 289 -2.53 0.03 4.84
CA TRP A 289 -3.95 0.32 4.64
C TRP A 289 -4.31 1.58 5.42
N SER A 290 -4.72 2.65 4.76
CA SER A 290 -5.07 3.93 5.39
C SER A 290 -6.53 4.30 5.18
N GLN A 291 -6.93 5.46 5.70
CA GLN A 291 -8.29 6.01 5.58
C GLN A 291 -8.21 7.39 4.92
N ASN A 292 -9.28 7.76 4.23
CA ASN A 292 -9.44 9.12 3.71
C ASN A 292 -9.84 10.11 4.82
N GLU A 293 -10.01 11.39 4.48
CA GLU A 293 -10.41 12.46 5.41
C GLU A 293 -11.77 12.22 6.08
N ASP A 294 -12.66 11.41 5.48
CA ASP A 294 -13.93 11.02 6.10
C ASP A 294 -13.79 9.90 7.15
N GLY A 295 -12.58 9.41 7.40
CA GLY A 295 -12.34 8.22 8.23
C GLY A 295 -12.81 6.92 7.56
N ARG A 296 -12.83 6.86 6.23
CA ARG A 296 -13.22 5.68 5.46
C ARG A 296 -12.01 5.06 4.77
N GLY A 297 -11.82 3.77 4.94
CA GLY A 297 -10.76 3.03 4.27
C GLY A 297 -11.04 1.54 4.20
N PRO A 298 -10.12 0.77 3.60
CA PRO A 298 -10.25 -0.67 3.49
C PRO A 298 -10.32 -1.34 4.86
N ALA A 299 -11.36 -2.14 5.09
CA ALA A 299 -11.37 -3.08 6.21
C ALA A 299 -10.59 -4.33 5.80
N TRP A 300 -9.40 -4.55 6.36
CA TRP A 300 -8.50 -5.63 5.95
C TRP A 300 -8.38 -6.71 7.02
N SER A 301 -8.35 -7.98 6.58
CA SER A 301 -8.06 -9.10 7.46
C SER A 301 -7.35 -10.23 6.72
N ASN A 302 -6.45 -10.92 7.42
CA ASN A 302 -5.85 -12.18 7.00
C ASN A 302 -6.33 -13.29 7.95
N SER A 303 -7.07 -14.26 7.42
CA SER A 303 -7.40 -15.50 8.13
C SER A 303 -6.20 -16.46 8.03
N LEU A 304 -6.23 -17.40 7.09
CA LEU A 304 -5.15 -18.36 6.87
C LEU A 304 -4.66 -18.34 5.41
N PHE A 305 -3.78 -19.28 5.09
CA PHE A 305 -3.27 -19.43 3.73
C PHE A 305 -4.27 -20.15 2.84
N GLU A 306 -4.95 -21.15 3.38
CA GLU A 306 -5.78 -22.11 2.67
C GLU A 306 -7.26 -21.71 2.53
N ASP A 307 -7.77 -20.84 3.40
CA ASP A 307 -9.21 -20.58 3.56
C ASP A 307 -9.69 -19.23 3.00
N ASN A 308 -8.81 -18.48 2.34
CA ASN A 308 -9.06 -17.07 2.05
C ASN A 308 -10.27 -16.80 1.14
N ALA A 309 -10.56 -17.73 0.21
CA ALA A 309 -11.73 -17.59 -0.65
C ALA A 309 -13.02 -17.71 0.18
N GLU A 310 -13.09 -18.73 1.01
CA GLU A 310 -14.19 -19.04 1.92
C GLU A 310 -14.36 -17.94 2.96
N PHE A 311 -13.25 -17.39 3.46
CA PHE A 311 -13.22 -16.26 4.37
C PHE A 311 -13.88 -15.03 3.76
N GLY A 312 -13.49 -14.66 2.54
CA GLY A 312 -14.14 -13.57 1.80
C GLY A 312 -15.60 -13.87 1.44
N LEU A 313 -15.96 -15.12 1.15
CA LEU A 313 -17.35 -15.52 0.98
C LEU A 313 -18.15 -15.31 2.28
N GLY A 314 -17.59 -15.64 3.44
CA GLY A 314 -18.20 -15.35 4.75
C GLY A 314 -18.48 -13.87 4.96
N MET A 315 -17.55 -13.00 4.58
CA MET A 315 -17.75 -11.54 4.59
C MET A 315 -18.91 -11.13 3.67
N ARG A 316 -18.97 -11.69 2.45
CA ARG A 316 -20.05 -11.42 1.49
C ARG A 316 -21.42 -11.85 2.01
N LEU A 317 -21.52 -13.04 2.57
CA LEU A 317 -22.77 -13.56 3.15
C LEU A 317 -23.23 -12.70 4.34
N THR A 318 -22.30 -12.22 5.16
CA THR A 318 -22.61 -11.31 6.27
C THR A 318 -23.19 -9.99 5.76
N ILE A 319 -22.55 -9.37 4.75
CA ILE A 319 -23.03 -8.12 4.16
C ILE A 319 -24.41 -8.33 3.50
N ASP A 320 -24.61 -9.43 2.77
CA ASP A 320 -25.91 -9.80 2.18
C ASP A 320 -26.98 -9.85 3.27
N LYS A 321 -26.70 -10.56 4.38
CA LYS A 321 -27.69 -10.74 5.44
C LYS A 321 -28.00 -9.45 6.21
N GLN A 322 -26.99 -8.63 6.45
CA GLN A 322 -27.20 -7.30 7.05
C GLN A 322 -28.01 -6.38 6.14
N THR A 323 -27.77 -6.41 4.82
CA THR A 323 -28.58 -5.66 3.86
C THR A 323 -30.03 -6.15 3.84
N GLU A 324 -30.26 -7.46 3.79
CA GLU A 324 -31.61 -8.04 3.90
C GLU A 324 -32.31 -7.56 5.18
N PHE A 325 -31.63 -7.65 6.32
CA PHE A 325 -32.21 -7.26 7.60
C PHE A 325 -32.49 -5.75 7.67
N ALA A 326 -31.62 -4.91 7.11
CA ALA A 326 -31.88 -3.47 6.99
C ALA A 326 -33.15 -3.20 6.17
N HIS A 327 -33.31 -3.91 5.04
CA HIS A 327 -34.47 -3.77 4.17
C HIS A 327 -35.78 -4.21 4.85
N GLU A 328 -35.72 -5.18 5.77
CA GLU A 328 -36.88 -5.58 6.58
C GLU A 328 -37.22 -4.58 7.69
N LEU A 329 -36.23 -3.91 8.27
CA LEU A 329 -36.42 -2.96 9.37
C LEU A 329 -36.87 -1.59 8.90
N LEU A 330 -36.39 -1.10 7.74
CA LEU A 330 -36.70 0.23 7.22
C LEU A 330 -38.22 0.50 7.12
N PRO A 331 -39.04 -0.36 6.49
CA PRO A 331 -40.49 -0.15 6.42
C PRO A 331 -41.16 -0.17 7.79
N LYS A 332 -40.66 -0.99 8.73
CA LYS A 332 -41.21 -1.10 10.09
C LYS A 332 -40.94 0.14 10.95
N LEU A 333 -40.03 1.00 10.50
CA LEU A 333 -39.64 2.25 11.14
C LEU A 333 -40.16 3.48 10.36
N ALA A 334 -40.95 3.28 9.29
CA ALA A 334 -41.40 4.36 8.41
C ALA A 334 -42.14 5.50 9.14
N ASP A 335 -42.97 5.18 10.13
CA ASP A 335 -43.68 6.17 10.97
C ASP A 335 -42.73 7.12 11.71
N VAL A 336 -41.49 6.67 11.94
CA VAL A 336 -40.48 7.37 12.71
C VAL A 336 -39.47 8.07 11.81
N ILE A 337 -38.96 7.37 10.79
CA ILE A 337 -37.90 7.89 9.92
C ILE A 337 -38.44 8.58 8.65
N GLY A 338 -39.72 8.40 8.35
CA GLY A 338 -40.42 8.98 7.20
C GLY A 338 -40.42 8.05 5.98
N GLU A 339 -41.58 7.89 5.35
CA GLU A 339 -41.79 7.02 4.18
C GLU A 339 -40.87 7.40 2.99
N SER A 340 -40.69 8.70 2.71
CA SER A 340 -39.81 9.16 1.62
C SER A 340 -38.36 8.69 1.81
N LEU A 341 -37.84 8.77 3.03
CA LEU A 341 -36.47 8.37 3.31
C LEU A 341 -36.31 6.84 3.18
N VAL A 342 -37.32 6.08 3.58
CA VAL A 342 -37.34 4.62 3.40
C VAL A 342 -37.29 4.27 1.91
N ASP A 343 -38.16 4.86 1.10
CA ASP A 343 -38.21 4.60 -0.34
C ASP A 343 -36.87 4.95 -1.02
N GLU A 344 -36.33 6.12 -0.70
CA GLU A 344 -35.05 6.58 -1.24
C GLU A 344 -33.87 5.69 -0.83
N LEU A 345 -33.85 5.17 0.41
CA LEU A 345 -32.78 4.27 0.89
C LEU A 345 -32.84 2.92 0.19
N LEU A 346 -34.04 2.38 -0.02
CA LEU A 346 -34.25 1.06 -0.63
C LEU A 346 -33.99 1.06 -2.14
N ASN A 347 -34.31 2.17 -2.82
CA ASN A 347 -34.29 2.26 -4.29
C ASN A 347 -33.13 3.10 -4.84
N ALA A 348 -32.15 3.48 -4.01
CA ALA A 348 -31.00 4.27 -4.43
C ALA A 348 -30.13 3.56 -5.49
N ASP A 349 -29.88 4.23 -6.62
CA ASP A 349 -28.85 3.83 -7.56
C ASP A 349 -27.46 4.21 -7.02
N GLN A 350 -26.62 3.19 -6.79
CA GLN A 350 -25.26 3.30 -6.27
C GLN A 350 -24.21 2.81 -7.29
N THR A 351 -24.50 2.89 -8.59
CA THR A 351 -23.58 2.51 -9.67
C THR A 351 -22.51 3.58 -9.97
N THR A 352 -22.71 4.80 -9.48
CA THR A 352 -21.80 5.94 -9.68
C THR A 352 -21.29 6.51 -8.35
N GLU A 353 -20.19 7.26 -8.38
CA GLU A 353 -19.66 7.96 -7.19
C GLU A 353 -20.70 8.92 -6.59
N ALA A 354 -21.43 9.67 -7.43
CA ALA A 354 -22.50 10.56 -6.98
C ALA A 354 -23.64 9.80 -6.29
N GLY A 355 -24.06 8.65 -6.84
CA GLY A 355 -25.08 7.80 -6.22
C GLY A 355 -24.65 7.25 -4.86
N ILE A 356 -23.38 6.85 -4.73
CA ILE A 356 -22.81 6.39 -3.46
C ILE A 356 -22.75 7.53 -2.43
N GLN A 357 -22.32 8.73 -2.83
CA GLN A 357 -22.30 9.90 -1.93
C GLN A 357 -23.70 10.28 -1.46
N GLN A 358 -24.69 10.29 -2.35
CA GLN A 358 -26.09 10.54 -2.00
C GLN A 358 -26.61 9.48 -1.03
N GLN A 359 -26.31 8.20 -1.25
CA GLN A 359 -26.72 7.14 -0.31
C GLN A 359 -26.08 7.33 1.07
N ARG A 360 -24.81 7.71 1.13
CA ARG A 360 -24.15 8.02 2.41
C ARG A 360 -24.83 9.17 3.13
N ALA A 361 -25.22 10.23 2.41
CA ALA A 361 -25.97 11.33 3.01
C ALA A 361 -27.32 10.86 3.58
N ARG A 362 -28.07 10.02 2.86
CA ARG A 362 -29.31 9.40 3.38
C ARG A 362 -29.06 8.55 4.62
N VAL A 363 -27.98 7.76 4.64
CA VAL A 363 -27.59 6.96 5.81
C VAL A 363 -27.23 7.82 7.01
N SER A 364 -26.58 8.97 6.82
CA SER A 364 -26.32 9.93 7.92
C SER A 364 -27.62 10.45 8.52
N ILE A 365 -28.57 10.87 7.68
CA ILE A 365 -29.91 11.32 8.12
C ILE A 365 -30.64 10.18 8.84
N LEU A 366 -30.60 8.96 8.31
CA LEU A 366 -31.16 7.78 8.95
C LEU A 366 -30.59 7.61 10.37
N LYS A 367 -29.26 7.61 10.52
CA LYS A 367 -28.60 7.44 11.82
C LYS A 367 -29.01 8.50 12.83
N GLU A 368 -29.15 9.76 12.41
CA GLU A 368 -29.66 10.84 13.27
C GLU A 368 -31.06 10.54 13.79
N LYS A 369 -31.97 10.13 12.89
CA LYS A 369 -33.35 9.78 13.27
C LYS A 369 -33.43 8.56 14.18
N LEU A 370 -32.63 7.52 13.91
CA LEU A 370 -32.60 6.30 14.73
C LEU A 370 -32.13 6.58 16.17
N ARG A 371 -31.18 7.51 16.37
CA ARG A 371 -30.70 7.89 17.71
C ARG A 371 -31.74 8.64 18.54
N ALA A 372 -32.71 9.30 17.89
CA ALA A 372 -33.73 10.10 18.56
C ALA A 372 -34.86 9.24 19.15
N VAL A 373 -34.83 7.93 18.98
CA VAL A 373 -35.98 7.04 19.23
C VAL A 373 -35.53 5.87 20.10
N ASP A 374 -36.26 5.62 21.18
CA ASP A 374 -36.08 4.42 22.00
C ASP A 374 -36.90 3.25 21.46
N ASP A 375 -36.39 2.65 20.39
CA ASP A 375 -36.95 1.44 19.79
C ASP A 375 -35.84 0.39 19.61
N PRO A 376 -36.01 -0.86 20.09
CA PRO A 376 -35.02 -1.92 19.88
C PRO A 376 -34.66 -2.12 18.41
N ARG A 377 -35.63 -2.01 17.49
CA ARG A 377 -35.41 -2.13 16.05
C ARG A 377 -34.54 -0.99 15.51
N ALA A 378 -34.70 0.21 16.06
CA ALA A 378 -33.88 1.36 15.69
C ALA A 378 -32.45 1.20 16.19
N ARG A 379 -32.25 0.66 17.40
CA ARG A 379 -30.93 0.33 17.96
C ARG A 379 -30.24 -0.75 17.13
N ASP A 380 -30.95 -1.80 16.74
CA ASP A 380 -30.43 -2.86 15.88
C ASP A 380 -29.98 -2.28 14.54
N LEU A 381 -30.86 -1.57 13.82
CA LEU A 381 -30.53 -0.98 12.52
C LEU A 381 -29.35 0.01 12.61
N LEU A 382 -29.31 0.82 13.68
CA LEU A 382 -28.22 1.79 13.90
C LEU A 382 -26.84 1.12 13.95
N SER A 383 -26.75 -0.09 14.50
CA SER A 383 -25.48 -0.82 14.66
C SER A 383 -24.84 -1.26 13.33
N PHE A 384 -25.61 -1.34 12.25
CA PHE A 384 -25.11 -1.77 10.93
C PHE A 384 -25.62 -0.91 9.76
N ALA A 385 -26.18 0.28 10.01
CA ALA A 385 -26.80 1.14 9.00
C ALA A 385 -25.85 1.51 7.82
N ASP A 386 -24.54 1.53 8.05
CA ASP A 386 -23.54 1.79 6.99
C ASP A 386 -23.55 0.75 5.87
N ILE A 387 -24.15 -0.42 6.09
CA ILE A 387 -24.28 -1.47 5.07
C ILE A 387 -25.17 -1.06 3.90
N LEU A 388 -26.06 -0.08 4.11
CA LEU A 388 -26.95 0.46 3.08
C LEU A 388 -26.17 1.21 1.99
N ALA A 389 -24.97 1.70 2.32
CA ALA A 389 -24.01 2.15 1.32
C ALA A 389 -23.20 0.95 0.80
N ARG A 390 -23.22 0.75 -0.52
CA ARG A 390 -22.65 -0.41 -1.22
C ARG A 390 -21.22 -0.73 -0.77
N LYS A 391 -21.00 -1.97 -0.35
CA LYS A 391 -19.68 -2.54 -0.03
C LYS A 391 -19.19 -3.44 -1.15
N SER A 392 -17.87 -3.51 -1.33
CA SER A 392 -17.23 -4.38 -2.31
C SER A 392 -16.27 -5.34 -1.62
N VAL A 393 -16.57 -6.64 -1.69
CA VAL A 393 -15.72 -7.68 -1.10
C VAL A 393 -14.61 -8.04 -2.09
N TRP A 394 -13.37 -8.01 -1.61
CA TRP A 394 -12.17 -8.35 -2.37
C TRP A 394 -11.39 -9.46 -1.69
N ILE A 395 -11.04 -10.49 -2.45
CA ILE A 395 -10.27 -11.65 -2.02
C ILE A 395 -8.91 -11.56 -2.69
N LEU A 396 -7.87 -11.20 -1.93
CA LEU A 396 -6.52 -10.98 -2.41
C LEU A 396 -5.63 -12.17 -2.07
N GLY A 397 -4.75 -12.58 -2.98
CA GLY A 397 -3.72 -13.57 -2.66
C GLY A 397 -2.75 -13.80 -3.81
N GLY A 398 -1.65 -14.49 -3.50
CA GLY A 398 -0.65 -14.88 -4.51
C GLY A 398 -1.02 -16.14 -5.28
N ASP A 399 -0.21 -16.50 -6.26
CA ASP A 399 -0.43 -17.71 -7.06
C ASP A 399 -0.38 -19.01 -6.24
N GLY A 400 0.47 -19.09 -5.22
CA GLY A 400 0.52 -20.27 -4.35
C GLY A 400 -0.75 -20.52 -3.55
N TRP A 401 -1.54 -19.48 -3.26
CA TRP A 401 -2.88 -19.67 -2.70
C TRP A 401 -3.84 -20.15 -3.79
N ALA A 402 -3.99 -19.38 -4.86
CA ALA A 402 -5.06 -19.57 -5.85
C ALA A 402 -4.90 -20.82 -6.72
N TYR A 403 -3.67 -21.23 -7.04
CA TYR A 403 -3.40 -22.36 -7.93
C TYR A 403 -3.21 -23.68 -7.19
N ASP A 404 -2.81 -23.61 -5.92
CA ASP A 404 -2.41 -24.75 -5.10
C ASP A 404 -3.32 -24.93 -3.87
N ILE A 405 -2.94 -24.39 -2.70
CA ILE A 405 -3.53 -24.80 -1.41
C ILE A 405 -4.98 -24.35 -1.24
N GLY A 406 -5.32 -23.14 -1.69
CA GLY A 406 -6.67 -22.57 -1.58
C GLY A 406 -7.52 -22.76 -2.83
N TYR A 407 -7.03 -23.51 -3.83
CA TYR A 407 -7.73 -23.66 -5.11
C TYR A 407 -9.11 -24.30 -4.95
N GLY A 408 -9.26 -25.31 -4.08
CA GLY A 408 -10.56 -25.95 -3.86
C GLY A 408 -11.61 -24.99 -3.30
N GLY A 409 -11.20 -24.14 -2.36
CA GLY A 409 -12.04 -23.07 -1.82
C GLY A 409 -12.37 -22.01 -2.87
N LEU A 410 -11.36 -21.56 -3.62
CA LEU A 410 -11.53 -20.59 -4.70
C LEU A 410 -12.51 -21.09 -5.76
N ASP A 411 -12.37 -22.34 -6.20
CA ASP A 411 -13.28 -22.98 -7.15
C ASP A 411 -14.73 -22.97 -6.66
N HIS A 412 -14.95 -23.35 -5.40
CA HIS A 412 -16.28 -23.34 -4.79
C HIS A 412 -16.90 -21.93 -4.72
N VAL A 413 -16.10 -20.93 -4.35
CA VAL A 413 -16.57 -19.54 -4.24
C VAL A 413 -16.90 -18.94 -5.61
N LEU A 414 -16.12 -19.23 -6.64
CA LEU A 414 -16.43 -18.82 -8.01
C LEU A 414 -17.71 -19.50 -8.51
N ALA A 415 -17.87 -20.80 -8.25
CA ALA A 415 -19.05 -21.57 -8.60
C ALA A 415 -20.34 -21.10 -7.89
N SER A 416 -20.21 -20.44 -6.73
CA SER A 416 -21.36 -19.99 -5.94
C SER A 416 -22.14 -18.83 -6.58
N GLY A 417 -21.58 -18.16 -7.60
CA GLY A 417 -22.20 -17.00 -8.27
C GLY A 417 -22.40 -15.77 -7.37
N ARG A 418 -21.76 -15.73 -6.19
CA ARG A 418 -21.88 -14.60 -5.26
C ARG A 418 -21.03 -13.42 -5.72
N ASN A 419 -21.45 -12.21 -5.38
CA ASN A 419 -20.78 -10.98 -5.81
C ASN A 419 -19.52 -10.70 -4.98
N VAL A 420 -18.43 -11.38 -5.32
CA VAL A 420 -17.09 -11.17 -4.79
C VAL A 420 -16.12 -10.84 -5.93
N ASN A 421 -15.04 -10.12 -5.62
CA ASN A 421 -13.97 -9.85 -6.55
C ASN A 421 -12.72 -10.60 -6.09
N VAL A 422 -12.07 -11.36 -6.97
CA VAL A 422 -10.83 -12.07 -6.65
C VAL A 422 -9.66 -11.43 -7.40
N LEU A 423 -8.61 -11.06 -6.68
CA LEU A 423 -7.36 -10.54 -7.24
C LEU A 423 -6.22 -11.51 -6.92
N VAL A 424 -5.77 -12.24 -7.95
CA VAL A 424 -4.60 -13.12 -7.87
C VAL A 424 -3.36 -12.37 -8.36
N MET A 425 -2.41 -12.13 -7.45
CA MET A 425 -1.11 -11.55 -7.76
C MET A 425 -0.15 -12.68 -8.15
N ASP A 426 -0.15 -13.03 -9.44
CA ASP A 426 0.57 -14.18 -9.95
C ASP A 426 2.06 -13.88 -10.17
N THR A 427 2.88 -14.27 -9.20
CA THR A 427 4.34 -14.15 -9.26
C THR A 427 5.02 -15.38 -9.86
N GLU A 428 4.21 -16.38 -10.21
CA GLU A 428 4.61 -17.69 -10.72
C GLU A 428 5.52 -18.51 -9.79
N VAL A 429 5.66 -18.12 -8.52
CA VAL A 429 6.41 -18.81 -7.46
C VAL A 429 5.85 -18.46 -6.09
N TYR A 430 6.20 -19.23 -5.06
CA TYR A 430 5.91 -18.84 -3.68
C TYR A 430 6.94 -17.80 -3.23
N SER A 431 6.68 -16.54 -3.58
CA SER A 431 7.63 -15.44 -3.36
C SER A 431 8.06 -15.30 -1.89
N ASN A 432 7.09 -15.29 -0.96
CA ASN A 432 7.34 -15.04 0.46
C ASN A 432 8.29 -16.06 1.12
N THR A 433 8.15 -17.35 0.79
CA THR A 433 8.91 -18.43 1.43
C THR A 433 10.24 -18.74 0.71
N GLY A 434 10.62 -17.86 -0.21
CA GLY A 434 11.92 -17.88 -0.89
C GLY A 434 11.92 -18.62 -2.23
N GLY A 435 10.84 -18.55 -2.99
CA GLY A 435 10.79 -18.93 -4.40
C GLY A 435 10.64 -20.42 -4.67
N GLN A 436 9.68 -21.08 -4.01
CA GLN A 436 9.25 -22.45 -4.29
C GLN A 436 8.39 -22.50 -5.56
N ALA A 437 8.51 -23.58 -6.33
CA ALA A 437 7.64 -23.81 -7.48
C ALA A 437 6.17 -23.98 -7.06
N SER A 438 5.27 -23.33 -7.80
CA SER A 438 3.81 -23.45 -7.71
C SER A 438 3.24 -24.16 -8.94
N LYS A 439 1.93 -24.45 -8.95
CA LYS A 439 1.24 -24.84 -10.20
C LYS A 439 1.20 -23.69 -11.23
N ALA A 440 1.39 -22.45 -10.80
CA ALA A 440 1.48 -21.29 -11.68
C ALA A 440 2.86 -21.10 -12.31
N THR A 441 3.92 -21.73 -11.77
CA THR A 441 5.27 -21.69 -12.36
C THR A 441 5.25 -22.19 -13.81
N PRO A 442 5.86 -21.48 -14.77
CA PRO A 442 5.86 -21.90 -16.18
C PRO A 442 6.81 -23.07 -16.42
N ARG A 443 6.64 -23.75 -17.56
CA ARG A 443 7.56 -24.81 -17.97
C ARG A 443 8.99 -24.27 -18.06
N ALA A 444 9.95 -25.10 -17.64
CA ALA A 444 11.38 -24.81 -17.65
C ALA A 444 11.88 -23.70 -16.68
N ALA A 445 10.99 -22.99 -15.97
CA ALA A 445 11.43 -22.08 -14.93
C ALA A 445 12.09 -22.83 -13.75
N VAL A 446 13.18 -22.27 -13.25
CA VAL A 446 13.95 -22.80 -12.12
C VAL A 446 13.48 -22.14 -10.84
N ALA A 447 13.09 -22.96 -9.87
CA ALA A 447 12.64 -22.54 -8.55
C ALA A 447 13.04 -23.62 -7.52
N LYS A 448 12.89 -23.36 -6.22
CA LYS A 448 13.02 -24.45 -5.22
C LYS A 448 11.99 -25.53 -5.52
N PHE A 449 12.40 -26.80 -5.38
CA PHE A 449 11.65 -27.98 -5.82
C PHE A 449 11.48 -28.15 -7.35
N ALA A 450 12.04 -27.23 -8.16
CA ALA A 450 12.13 -27.33 -9.61
C ALA A 450 13.54 -26.90 -10.10
N ALA A 451 14.60 -27.41 -9.46
CA ALA A 451 15.98 -26.96 -9.68
C ALA A 451 16.50 -27.24 -11.11
N GLN A 452 15.94 -28.24 -11.80
CA GLN A 452 16.26 -28.56 -13.21
C GLN A 452 15.25 -27.95 -14.20
N GLY A 453 14.42 -27.01 -13.73
CA GLY A 453 13.29 -26.48 -14.48
C GLY A 453 12.02 -27.30 -14.24
N LYS A 454 10.86 -26.64 -14.17
CA LYS A 454 9.55 -27.33 -14.02
C LYS A 454 9.20 -28.11 -15.30
N GLY A 455 8.92 -29.41 -15.15
CA GLY A 455 8.64 -30.32 -16.28
C GLY A 455 7.25 -30.18 -16.91
N ILE A 456 6.29 -29.57 -16.22
CA ILE A 456 4.90 -29.43 -16.67
C ILE A 456 4.54 -27.96 -16.94
N PRO A 457 3.60 -27.67 -17.88
CA PRO A 457 3.16 -26.30 -18.15
C PRO A 457 2.49 -25.65 -16.94
N LYS A 458 2.29 -24.34 -17.01
CA LYS A 458 1.49 -23.56 -16.07
C LYS A 458 0.04 -24.09 -16.09
N LYS A 459 -0.57 -24.25 -14.91
CA LYS A 459 -2.01 -24.53 -14.80
C LYS A 459 -2.78 -23.31 -15.31
N ASP A 460 -3.78 -23.52 -16.16
CA ASP A 460 -4.57 -22.41 -16.71
C ASP A 460 -5.80 -22.15 -15.83
N LEU A 461 -5.61 -21.36 -14.77
CA LEU A 461 -6.69 -21.02 -13.82
C LEU A 461 -7.80 -20.20 -14.51
N GLY A 462 -7.44 -19.31 -15.44
CA GLY A 462 -8.41 -18.51 -16.18
C GLY A 462 -9.33 -19.36 -17.04
N MET A 463 -8.77 -20.32 -17.80
CA MET A 463 -9.56 -21.26 -18.59
C MET A 463 -10.49 -22.12 -17.72
N ILE A 464 -10.01 -22.58 -16.57
CA ILE A 464 -10.84 -23.38 -15.66
C ILE A 464 -12.01 -22.54 -15.11
N ALA A 465 -11.76 -21.31 -14.68
CA ALA A 465 -12.80 -20.42 -14.16
C ALA A 465 -13.85 -20.04 -15.22
N MET A 466 -13.47 -19.92 -16.50
CA MET A 466 -14.41 -19.63 -17.61
C MET A 466 -15.35 -20.80 -17.95
N ALA A 467 -15.17 -21.99 -17.37
CA ALA A 467 -16.00 -23.15 -17.68
C ALA A 467 -17.32 -23.20 -16.89
N TYR A 468 -17.46 -22.36 -15.85
CA TYR A 468 -18.72 -22.09 -15.14
C TYR A 468 -19.63 -21.18 -15.97
#